data_AF-E6LFV3-F1
#
_entry.id   AF-E6LFV3-F1
#
_cell.length_a   1.000
_cell.length_b   1.000
_cell.length_c   1.000
_cell.angle_alpha   90.00
_cell.angle_beta   90.00
_cell.angle_gamma   90.00
#
_symmetry.space_group_name_H-M   'P 1'
#
loop_
_entity.id
_entity.type
_entity.pdbx_description
1 polymer ?
#
loop_
_entity_poly.entity_id
_entity_poly.type
_entity_poly.pdbx_seq_one_letter_code
_entity_poly.pdbx_strand_id
1 'polypeptide(L)' 'MKKRQKKKQAYKNYIQAIFEGYETMLENPDVQELVFTYLKEETRLTRDEQKQIHFFDTRCNCLSNHS' A
#
# COMPACT_ATOMS: atom_id res chain seq x y z
N MET A 1 -14.19 -10.18 25.08
CA MET A 1 -14.92 -9.98 23.80
C MET A 1 -14.62 -8.62 23.13
N LYS A 2 -13.36 -8.16 22.99
CA LYS A 2 -13.06 -6.84 22.36
C LYS A 2 -11.79 -6.78 21.48
N LYS A 3 -10.89 -7.77 21.53
CA LYS A 3 -9.62 -7.74 20.78
C LYS A 3 -9.78 -8.09 19.29
N ARG A 4 -10.69 -9.02 18.96
CA ARG A 4 -10.91 -9.50 17.57
C ARG A 4 -11.57 -8.45 16.67
N GLN A 5 -12.51 -7.66 17.21
CA GLN A 5 -13.16 -6.56 16.49
C GLN A 5 -12.20 -5.39 16.22
N LYS A 6 -11.36 -5.02 17.20
CA LYS A 6 -10.33 -3.97 17.03
C LYS A 6 -9.33 -4.31 15.93
N LYS A 7 -8.87 -5.56 15.83
CA LYS A 7 -7.98 -6.01 14.74
C LYS A 7 -8.65 -5.94 13.36
N LYS A 8 -9.94 -6.27 13.26
CA LYS A 8 -10.68 -6.16 11.99
C LYS A 8 -10.84 -4.71 11.55
N GLN A 9 -11.08 -3.80 12.49
CA GLN A 9 -11.18 -2.37 12.19
C GLN A 9 -9.82 -1.77 11.79
N ALA A 10 -8.75 -2.11 12.50
CA ALA A 10 -7.42 -1.59 12.20
C ALA A 10 -6.93 -2.05 10.81
N TYR A 11 -7.24 -3.29 10.40
CA TYR A 11 -6.98 -3.76 9.04
C TYR A 11 -7.80 -3.00 7.99
N LYS A 12 -9.08 -2.71 8.26
CA LYS A 12 -9.89 -1.88 7.34
C LYS A 12 -9.29 -0.48 7.18
N ASN A 13 -8.89 0.14 8.28
CA ASN A 13 -8.26 1.47 8.24
C ASN A 13 -6.92 1.44 7.51
N TYR A 14 -6.15 0.34 7.64
CA TYR A 14 -4.91 0.14 6.89
C TYR A 14 -5.15 0.11 5.38
N ILE A 15 -6.11 -0.72 4.93
CA ILE A 15 -6.47 -0.80 3.52
C ILE A 15 -6.98 0.55 3.01
N GLN A 16 -7.82 1.24 3.78
CA GLN A 16 -8.32 2.55 3.42
C GLN A 16 -7.18 3.57 3.25
N ALA A 17 -6.22 3.61 4.18
CA ALA A 17 -5.06 4.50 4.09
C ALA A 17 -4.21 4.25 2.84
N ILE A 18 -4.07 2.99 2.42
CA ILE A 18 -3.36 2.65 1.18
C ILE A 18 -4.09 3.21 -0.05
N PHE A 19 -5.42 3.06 -0.11
CA PHE A 19 -6.21 3.61 -1.22
C PHE A 19 -6.17 5.14 -1.26
N GLU A 20 -6.31 5.79 -0.11
CA GLU A 20 -6.20 7.25 0.00
C GLU A 20 -4.80 7.75 -0.42
N GLY A 21 -3.75 7.02 -0.05
CA GLY A 21 -2.40 7.30 -0.50
C GLY A 21 -2.21 7.12 -2.01
N TYR A 22 -2.81 6.08 -2.59
CA TYR A 22 -2.80 5.84 -4.02
C TYR A 22 -3.51 6.97 -4.79
N GLU A 23 -4.69 7.40 -4.34
CA GLU A 23 -5.39 8.56 -4.90
C GLU A 23 -4.55 9.84 -4.78
N THR A 24 -3.91 10.05 -3.62
CA THR A 24 -3.00 11.19 -3.42
C THR A 24 -1.83 11.17 -4.41
N MET A 25 -1.26 10.00 -4.70
CA MET A 25 -0.22 9.86 -5.73
C MET A 25 -0.78 10.16 -7.12
N LEU A 26 -2.00 9.73 -7.45
CA LEU A 26 -2.62 10.05 -8.73
C LEU A 26 -2.81 11.57 -8.92
N GLU A 27 -3.23 12.28 -7.86
CA GLU A 27 -3.41 13.73 -7.89
C GLU A 27 -2.08 14.50 -7.85
N ASN A 28 -1.11 14.03 -7.07
CA ASN A 28 0.17 14.73 -6.84
C ASN A 28 1.32 13.97 -7.48
N PRO A 29 1.77 14.38 -8.67
CA PRO A 29 2.75 13.61 -9.39
C PRO A 29 4.17 13.63 -8.81
N ASP A 30 4.41 14.51 -7.84
CA ASP A 30 5.68 14.65 -7.11
C ASP A 30 5.88 13.56 -6.05
N VAL A 31 4.81 12.85 -5.65
CA VAL A 31 4.92 11.75 -4.70
C VAL A 31 5.44 10.51 -5.42
N GLN A 32 6.70 10.17 -5.16
CA GLN A 32 7.37 9.04 -5.80
C GLN A 32 7.20 7.73 -5.02
N GLU A 33 7.09 7.77 -3.69
CA GLU A 33 6.94 6.59 -2.85
C GLU A 33 6.03 6.86 -1.65
N LEU A 34 5.21 5.88 -1.29
CA LEU A 34 4.47 5.81 -0.04
C LEU A 34 4.64 4.44 0.60
N VAL A 35 4.87 4.40 1.91
CA VAL A 35 5.06 3.17 2.67
C VAL A 35 3.98 3.08 3.74
N PHE A 36 3.27 1.97 3.77
CA PHE A 36 2.24 1.66 4.74
C PHE A 36 2.65 0.40 5.50
N THR A 37 2.54 0.44 6.83
CA THR A 37 2.87 -0.71 7.68
C THR A 37 1.69 -1.07 8.57
N TYR A 38 1.32 -2.35 8.60
CA TYR A 38 0.35 -2.90 9.52
C TYR A 38 0.85 -4.19 10.17
N LEU A 39 0.99 -4.16 11.50
CA LEU A 39 1.52 -5.27 12.30
C LEU A 39 2.94 -5.68 11.87
N LYS A 40 3.06 -6.67 10.98
CA LYS A 40 4.33 -7.20 10.45
C LYS A 40 4.37 -7.12 8.92
N GLU A 41 3.40 -6.45 8.33
CA GLU A 41 3.19 -6.37 6.90
C GLU A 41 3.46 -4.95 6.48
N GLU A 42 4.21 -4.82 5.41
CA GLU A 42 4.55 -3.57 4.77
C GLU A 42 4.06 -3.61 3.32
N THR A 43 3.33 -2.56 2.93
CA THR A 43 2.87 -2.28 1.58
C THR A 43 3.53 -0.99 1.12
N ARG A 44 4.22 -1.02 -0.02
CA ARG A 44 4.84 0.13 -0.66
C ARG A 44 4.12 0.44 -1.97
N LEU A 45 3.83 1.71 -2.19
CA LEU A 45 3.43 2.26 -3.46
C LEU A 45 4.61 3.03 -4.01
N THR A 46 5.15 2.62 -5.16
CA THR A 46 6.30 3.28 -5.77
C THR A 46 5.95 3.70 -7.19
N ARG A 47 6.45 4.84 -7.64
CA ARG A 47 6.29 5.30 -9.00
C ARG A 47 7.52 4.97 -9.82
N ASP A 48 7.33 4.30 -10.94
CA ASP A 48 8.40 4.00 -11.89
C ASP A 48 8.61 5.15 -12.88
N GLU A 49 9.66 5.08 -13.68
CA GLU A 49 10.07 6.09 -14.67
C GLU A 49 8.97 6.41 -15.70
N GLN A 50 8.09 5.44 -15.96
CA GLN A 50 6.92 5.58 -16.84
C GLN A 50 5.72 6.26 -16.15
N LYS A 51 5.90 6.78 -14.92
CA LYS A 51 4.85 7.31 -14.04
C LYS A 51 3.77 6.29 -13.67
N GLN A 52 4.07 5.01 -13.83
CA GLN A 52 3.19 3.93 -13.38
C GLN A 52 3.36 3.71 -11.88
N ILE A 53 2.25 3.49 -11.17
CA ILE A 53 2.27 3.21 -9.73
C ILE A 53 2.32 1.70 -9.54
N HIS A 54 3.40 1.24 -8.92
CA HIS A 54 3.63 -0.16 -8.57
C HIS A 54 3.25 -0.40 -7.11
N PHE A 55 2.60 -1.54 -6.89
CA PHE A 55 2.18 -2.00 -5.58
C PHE A 55 3.06 -3.17 -5.15
N PHE A 56 3.82 -2.99 -4.07
CA PHE A 56 4.63 -4.03 -3.46
C PHE A 56 4.11 -4.34 -2.08
N ASP A 57 3.67 -5.57 -1.83
CA ASP A 57 3.30 -6.02 -0.49
C ASP A 57 4.27 -7.11 -0.06
N THR A 58 4.82 -7.01 1.14
CA THR A 58 5.74 -8.01 1.70
C THR A 58 5.14 -9.42 1.81
N ARG A 59 3.81 -9.59 1.73
CA ARG A 59 3.15 -10.90 1.55
C ARG A 59 2.97 -11.31 0.09
N CYS A 60 2.86 -10.38 -0.83
CA CYS A 60 2.82 -10.65 -2.26
C CYS A 60 4.18 -10.35 -2.87
N ASN A 61 5.04 -11.37 -2.89
CA ASN A 61 6.17 -11.42 -3.81
C ASN A 61 5.64 -11.58 -5.25
N CYS A 62 4.90 -10.59 -5.75
CA CYS A 62 4.61 -10.43 -7.16
C CYS A 62 5.89 -9.89 -7.80
N LEU A 63 6.86 -10.79 -7.93
CA LEU A 63 7.93 -10.68 -8.90
C LEU A 63 7.26 -10.37 -10.23
N SER A 64 7.42 -9.12 -10.65
CA SER A 64 7.22 -8.66 -12.02
C SER A 64 8.13 -9.51 -12.93
N ASN A 65 7.63 -10.67 -13.34
CA ASN A 65 8.24 -11.43 -14.42
C ASN A 65 7.98 -10.65 -15.70
N HIS A 66 8.91 -9.76 -16.04
CA HIS A 66 9.09 -9.26 -17.39
C HIS A 66 9.99 -10.28 -18.09
N SER A 67 9.46 -10.98 -19.09
CA SER A 67 10.23 -11.70 -20.12
C SER A 67 9.43 -11.67 -21.41
#